data_AF-A0A1I5CS30-F1
#
_entry.id   AF-A0A1I5CS30-F1
#
_cell.length_a   1.000
_cell.length_b   1.000
_cell.length_c   1.000
_cell.angle_alpha   90.00
_cell.angle_beta   90.00
_cell.angle_gamma   90.00
#
_symmetry.space_group_name_H-M   'P 1'
#
loop_
_entity.id
_entity.type
_entity.pdbx_description
1 polymer ?
#
loop_
_entity_poly.entity_id
_entity_poly.type
_entity_poly.pdbx_seq_one_letter_code
_entity_poly.pdbx_strand_id
1 'polypeptide(L)'
;MSDDSNDYDKIPSYERPWLWRSAWPTWFVMRRITKSVLAIAGLISAILVIFAAGTYLRATWTNYEDYEMLEPLAAGLSGDRLTQILGEPSTTHEGSVQRGADLTEIVSYRLYIQEKFVVSALVDDSEEVVMLSVLSCDGGFHPSFTTPGFTTASLNSDSLSSINNTQPDAVTISYPGEGSGGGPVIYAEIIGPQADHSTRFHAYAWGVNGVCDPANRLTDSSGSFLQPYTGSVTDAPNQMADFRSSTAPNFYAETSSGYPLIDSNVFSISPSRDDLPAWFLEEQGVGECEPETPGCLDGSG
;
A
#
# COMPACT_ATOMS: atom_id res chain seq x y z
N MET A 1 -96.63 1.53 2.91
CA MET A 1 -96.78 0.09 3.19
C MET A 1 -95.37 -0.42 3.44
N SER A 2 -95.07 -0.68 4.73
CA SER A 2 -93.83 -1.28 5.32
C SER A 2 -92.52 -0.51 5.05
N ASP A 3 -91.86 0.20 5.97
CA ASP A 3 -91.46 -0.05 7.37
C ASP A 3 -90.55 -1.29 7.55
N ASP A 4 -89.25 -1.06 7.71
CA ASP A 4 -88.27 -1.82 8.53
C ASP A 4 -86.88 -1.16 8.40
N SER A 5 -86.47 -0.31 9.33
CA SER A 5 -85.89 -0.61 10.66
C SER A 5 -84.37 -0.85 10.61
N ASN A 6 -83.60 0.25 10.63
CA ASN A 6 -82.17 0.20 10.90
C ASN A 6 -82.00 0.24 12.42
N ASP A 7 -81.83 -0.93 13.03
CA ASP A 7 -81.83 -1.18 14.49
C ASP A 7 -80.58 -0.63 15.22
N TYR A 8 -79.80 0.25 14.58
CA TYR A 8 -78.63 0.89 15.16
C TYR A 8 -78.93 2.09 16.06
N ASP A 9 -80.18 2.57 16.09
CA ASP A 9 -80.59 3.74 16.89
C ASP A 9 -81.07 3.41 18.32
N LYS A 10 -81.04 2.13 18.73
CA LYS A 10 -81.44 1.71 20.08
C LYS A 10 -80.29 1.45 21.05
N ILE A 11 -79.14 2.10 20.86
CA ILE A 11 -78.18 2.24 21.97
C ILE A 11 -78.51 3.55 22.70
N PRO A 12 -79.03 3.49 23.94
CA PRO A 12 -79.41 4.68 24.70
C PRO A 12 -78.23 5.65 24.80
N SER A 13 -78.51 6.94 24.60
CA SER A 13 -77.51 8.01 24.60
C SER A 13 -76.70 8.12 25.89
N TYR A 14 -77.16 7.52 27.00
CA TYR A 14 -76.47 7.52 28.28
C TYR A 14 -75.39 6.44 28.43
N GLU A 15 -75.30 5.44 27.54
CA GLU A 15 -74.26 4.38 27.60
C GLU A 15 -73.05 4.63 26.70
N ARG A 16 -73.14 5.61 25.78
CA ARG A 16 -72.03 6.04 24.93
C ARG A 16 -70.79 6.62 25.65
N PRO A 17 -70.79 7.08 26.94
CA PRO A 17 -69.58 7.64 27.55
C PRO A 17 -68.55 6.61 28.03
N TRP A 18 -68.89 5.33 28.17
CA TRP A 18 -68.03 4.37 28.86
C TRP A 18 -66.96 3.71 27.98
N LEU A 19 -67.22 3.49 26.70
CA LEU A 19 -66.23 2.91 25.77
C LEU A 19 -65.08 3.88 25.45
N TRP A 20 -65.31 5.19 25.56
CA TRP A 20 -64.25 6.19 25.35
C TRP A 20 -63.40 6.43 26.61
N ARG A 21 -63.90 6.13 27.80
CA ARG A 21 -63.16 6.35 29.06
C ARG A 21 -62.14 5.25 29.37
N SER A 22 -62.32 4.02 28.88
CA SER A 22 -61.35 2.94 29.07
C SER A 22 -60.20 2.94 28.06
N ALA A 23 -60.37 3.59 26.89
CA ALA A 23 -59.33 3.73 25.87
C ALA A 23 -58.42 4.97 26.06
N TRP A 24 -58.82 5.92 26.89
CA TRP A 24 -58.03 7.12 27.18
C TRP A 24 -56.70 6.83 27.89
N PRO A 25 -56.64 5.98 28.94
CA PRO A 25 -55.38 5.69 29.63
C PRO A 25 -54.35 4.99 28.72
N THR A 26 -54.80 4.06 27.87
CA THR A 26 -53.94 3.29 26.96
C THR A 26 -53.37 4.16 25.84
N TRP A 27 -54.12 5.14 25.34
CA TRP A 27 -53.62 6.09 24.34
C TRP A 27 -52.51 7.01 24.88
N PHE A 28 -52.63 7.51 26.11
CA PHE A 28 -51.57 8.32 26.74
C PHE A 28 -50.31 7.51 27.03
N VAL A 29 -50.45 6.24 27.40
CA VAL A 29 -49.31 5.32 27.62
C VAL A 29 -48.62 4.98 26.30
N MET A 30 -49.37 4.63 25.23
CA MET A 30 -48.79 4.42 23.90
C MET A 30 -48.09 5.67 23.37
N ARG A 31 -48.64 6.87 23.59
CA ARG A 31 -48.03 8.14 23.15
C ARG A 31 -46.74 8.48 23.91
N ARG A 32 -46.60 8.03 25.17
CA ARG A 32 -45.34 8.14 25.92
C ARG A 32 -44.33 7.10 25.45
N ILE A 33 -44.73 5.85 25.25
CA ILE A 33 -43.85 4.77 24.79
C ILE A 33 -43.30 5.08 23.40
N THR A 34 -44.14 5.50 22.45
CA THR A 34 -43.71 5.87 21.09
C THR A 34 -42.73 7.04 21.07
N LYS A 35 -42.94 8.06 21.92
CA LYS A 35 -41.98 9.17 22.07
C LYS A 35 -40.64 8.71 22.65
N SER A 36 -40.65 7.81 23.64
CA SER A 36 -39.41 7.26 24.21
C SER A 36 -38.66 6.37 23.22
N VAL A 37 -39.37 5.54 22.45
CA VAL A 37 -38.76 4.68 21.42
C VAL A 37 -38.17 5.52 20.29
N LEU A 38 -38.86 6.57 19.83
CA LEU A 38 -38.33 7.50 18.83
C LEU A 38 -37.09 8.26 19.34
N ALA A 39 -37.08 8.67 20.61
CA ALA A 39 -35.92 9.33 21.21
C ALA A 39 -34.71 8.39 21.32
N ILE A 40 -34.94 7.12 21.69
CA ILE A 40 -33.88 6.10 21.76
C ILE A 40 -33.36 5.77 20.35
N ALA A 41 -34.23 5.58 19.38
CA ALA A 41 -33.84 5.32 17.99
C ALA A 41 -33.06 6.50 17.39
N GLY A 42 -33.46 7.74 17.70
CA GLY A 42 -32.72 8.95 17.32
C GLY A 42 -31.33 9.01 17.96
N LEU A 43 -31.21 8.63 19.23
CA LEU A 43 -29.94 8.60 19.95
C LEU A 43 -29.00 7.51 19.42
N ILE A 44 -29.50 6.31 19.15
CA ILE A 44 -28.72 5.23 18.53
C ILE A 44 -28.25 5.66 17.13
N SER A 45 -29.13 6.26 16.33
CA SER A 45 -28.76 6.76 15.00
C SER A 45 -27.69 7.85 15.09
N ALA A 46 -27.81 8.78 16.04
CA ALA A 46 -26.80 9.82 16.26
C ALA A 46 -25.44 9.22 16.68
N ILE A 47 -25.42 8.22 17.57
CA ILE A 47 -24.20 7.51 17.96
C ILE A 47 -23.56 6.81 16.77
N LEU A 48 -24.34 6.09 15.96
CA LEU A 48 -23.84 5.42 14.76
C LEU A 48 -23.25 6.40 13.74
N VAL A 49 -23.89 7.56 13.55
CA VAL A 49 -23.36 8.62 12.69
C VAL A 49 -22.04 9.18 13.23
N ILE A 50 -21.92 9.37 14.55
CA ILE A 50 -20.67 9.83 15.17
C ILE A 50 -19.56 8.80 15.01
N PHE A 51 -19.86 7.51 15.22
CA PHE A 51 -18.88 6.44 15.00
C PHE A 51 -18.45 6.35 13.54
N ALA A 52 -19.40 6.38 12.60
CA ALA A 52 -19.10 6.37 11.17
C ALA A 52 -18.29 7.60 10.72
N ALA A 53 -18.59 8.78 11.26
CA ALA A 53 -17.82 9.99 11.01
C ALA A 53 -16.41 9.89 11.62
N GLY A 54 -16.28 9.32 12.82
CA GLY A 54 -14.99 9.10 13.48
C GLY A 54 -14.09 8.11 12.73
N THR A 55 -14.65 7.00 12.23
CA THR A 55 -13.90 6.03 11.42
C THR A 55 -13.51 6.62 10.06
N TYR A 56 -14.41 7.37 9.41
CA TYR A 56 -14.12 8.07 8.16
C TYR A 56 -13.03 9.14 8.32
N LEU A 57 -13.10 9.94 9.39
CA LEU A 57 -12.08 10.94 9.69
C LEU A 57 -10.73 10.29 9.99
N ARG A 58 -10.68 9.19 10.76
CA ARG A 58 -9.41 8.47 10.97
C ARG A 58 -8.82 7.96 9.66
N ALA A 59 -9.62 7.28 8.83
CA ALA A 59 -9.14 6.71 7.58
C ALA A 59 -8.64 7.76 6.57
N THR A 60 -9.20 8.98 6.59
CA THR A 60 -8.78 10.07 5.71
C THR A 60 -7.53 10.79 6.22
N TRP A 61 -7.35 10.87 7.54
CA TRP A 61 -6.19 11.52 8.15
C TRP A 61 -4.95 10.63 8.16
N THR A 62 -5.08 9.31 8.40
CA THR A 62 -3.93 8.39 8.38
C THR A 62 -3.25 8.35 7.02
N ASN A 63 -4.04 8.36 5.94
CA ASN A 63 -3.49 8.46 4.59
C ASN A 63 -2.58 9.68 4.44
N TYR A 64 -2.98 10.84 4.96
CA TYR A 64 -2.24 12.08 4.83
C TYR A 64 -0.92 12.05 5.62
N GLU A 65 -0.93 11.49 6.83
CA GLU A 65 0.27 11.30 7.65
C GLU A 65 1.28 10.38 6.95
N ASP A 66 0.84 9.28 6.35
CA ASP A 66 1.72 8.34 5.63
C ASP A 66 2.40 9.00 4.42
N TYR A 67 1.68 9.84 3.67
CA TYR A 67 2.26 10.61 2.56
C TYR A 67 3.28 11.65 3.05
N GLU A 68 2.98 12.38 4.13
CA GLU A 68 3.89 13.37 4.71
C GLU A 68 5.15 12.72 5.30
N MET A 69 5.06 11.48 5.81
CA MET A 69 6.24 10.74 6.29
C MET A 69 7.21 10.39 5.17
N LEU A 70 6.72 10.09 3.97
CA LEU A 70 7.54 9.70 2.82
C LEU A 70 8.17 10.90 2.10
N GLU A 71 7.51 12.06 2.09
CA GLU A 71 7.99 13.28 1.41
C GLU A 71 9.44 13.68 1.74
N PRO A 72 9.90 13.68 3.02
CA PRO A 72 11.25 14.08 3.35
C PRO A 72 12.30 12.98 3.12
N LEU A 73 11.90 11.75 2.80
CA LEU A 73 12.84 10.62 2.72
C LEU A 73 13.67 10.67 1.44
N ALA A 74 14.98 10.53 1.59
CA ALA A 74 15.94 10.42 0.49
C ALA A 74 17.20 9.71 0.97
N ALA A 75 17.97 9.17 0.04
CA ALA A 75 19.35 8.80 0.33
C ALA A 75 20.18 10.07 0.66
N GLY A 76 21.18 9.96 1.52
CA GLY A 76 21.99 11.06 2.04
C GLY A 76 21.44 11.69 3.34
N LEU A 77 20.28 11.24 3.83
CA LEU A 77 19.82 11.57 5.18
C LEU A 77 20.70 10.88 6.24
N SER A 78 20.75 11.44 7.45
CA SER A 78 21.32 10.69 8.57
C SER A 78 20.38 9.59 9.05
N GLY A 79 20.94 8.48 9.53
CA GLY A 79 20.21 7.38 10.15
C GLY A 79 19.34 7.84 11.32
N ASP A 80 19.85 8.76 12.15
CA ASP A 80 19.09 9.39 13.23
C ASP A 80 17.85 10.14 12.73
N ARG A 81 17.98 10.87 11.62
CA ARG A 81 16.86 11.61 11.03
C ARG A 81 15.82 10.66 10.44
N LEU A 82 16.27 9.57 9.82
CA LEU A 82 15.38 8.52 9.32
C LEU A 82 14.58 7.88 10.47
N THR A 83 15.25 7.49 11.56
CA THR A 83 14.61 6.94 12.76
C THR A 83 13.68 7.97 13.44
N GLN A 84 14.00 9.26 13.40
CA GLN A 84 13.10 10.30 13.91
C GLN A 84 11.78 10.38 13.12
N ILE A 85 11.83 10.15 11.81
CA ILE A 85 10.65 10.23 10.93
C ILE A 85 9.83 8.94 11.00
N LEU A 86 10.48 7.78 10.89
CA LEU A 86 9.82 6.48 10.75
C LEU A 86 9.66 5.71 12.07
N GLY A 87 10.29 6.18 13.16
CA GLY A 87 10.43 5.43 14.39
C GLY A 87 11.60 4.44 14.35
N GLU A 88 11.67 3.55 15.35
CA GLU A 88 12.73 2.54 15.42
C GLU A 88 12.57 1.48 14.31
N PRO A 89 13.68 0.99 13.72
CA PRO A 89 13.61 -0.06 12.72
C PRO A 89 13.05 -1.35 13.32
N SER A 90 12.20 -2.03 12.56
CA SER A 90 11.65 -3.34 12.91
C SER A 90 12.72 -4.43 12.87
N THR A 91 13.72 -4.29 12.00
CA THR A 91 14.85 -5.23 11.88
C THR A 91 16.12 -4.47 11.53
N THR A 92 17.24 -4.95 12.06
CA THR A 92 18.57 -4.43 11.74
C THR A 92 19.57 -5.57 11.65
N HIS A 93 20.37 -5.59 10.59
CA HIS A 93 21.45 -6.54 10.41
C HIS A 93 22.57 -5.95 9.56
N GLU A 94 23.74 -6.58 9.57
CA GLU A 94 24.85 -6.19 8.69
C GLU A 94 24.59 -6.68 7.27
N GLY A 95 24.72 -5.77 6.31
CA GLY A 95 24.70 -6.04 4.89
C GLY A 95 25.99 -5.57 4.22
N SER A 96 26.05 -5.74 2.92
CA SER A 96 27.16 -5.24 2.10
C SER A 96 26.62 -4.53 0.88
N VAL A 97 27.20 -3.39 0.54
CA VAL A 97 26.87 -2.60 -0.65
C VAL A 97 28.11 -2.39 -1.50
N GLN A 98 27.94 -2.35 -2.82
CA GLN A 98 29.01 -2.05 -3.74
C GLN A 98 29.17 -0.53 -3.91
N ARG A 99 30.38 -0.02 -3.67
CA ARG A 99 30.76 1.39 -3.79
C ARG A 99 31.72 1.57 -4.98
N GLY A 100 31.17 1.71 -6.18
CA GLY A 100 31.95 1.69 -7.42
C GLY A 100 32.26 0.27 -7.91
N ALA A 101 33.17 0.12 -8.88
CA ALA A 101 33.34 -1.16 -9.59
C ALA A 101 33.88 -2.31 -8.72
N ASP A 102 34.79 -2.04 -7.77
CA ASP A 102 35.55 -3.08 -7.07
C ASP A 102 35.60 -2.90 -5.54
N LEU A 103 34.83 -1.95 -4.99
CA LEU A 103 34.77 -1.73 -3.55
C LEU A 103 33.45 -2.28 -3.01
N THR A 104 33.53 -3.06 -1.94
CA THR A 104 32.38 -3.46 -1.15
C THR A 104 32.53 -2.88 0.24
N GLU A 105 31.48 -2.25 0.73
CA GLU A 105 31.41 -1.64 2.05
C GLU A 105 30.39 -2.40 2.91
N ILE A 106 30.72 -2.61 4.18
CA ILE A 106 29.77 -3.18 5.14
C ILE A 106 28.88 -2.05 5.62
N VAL A 107 27.58 -2.30 5.67
CA VAL A 107 26.55 -1.31 6.01
C VAL A 107 25.54 -1.93 6.98
N SER A 108 24.86 -1.10 7.74
CA SER A 108 23.70 -1.50 8.53
C SER A 108 22.46 -1.49 7.63
N TYR A 109 21.91 -2.66 7.32
CA TYR A 109 20.57 -2.76 6.76
C TYR A 109 19.54 -2.50 7.86
N ARG A 110 18.60 -1.59 7.61
CA ARG A 110 17.51 -1.23 8.53
C ARG A 110 16.18 -1.30 7.80
N LEU A 111 15.23 -2.04 8.36
CA LEU A 111 13.90 -2.21 7.81
C LEU A 111 12.86 -1.53 8.70
N TYR A 112 12.06 -0.65 8.13
CA TYR A 112 10.98 0.07 8.80
C TYR A 112 9.66 -0.35 8.17
N ILE A 113 8.78 -0.98 8.95
CA ILE A 113 7.51 -1.50 8.46
C ILE A 113 6.39 -0.62 9.01
N GLN A 114 5.61 -0.02 8.11
CA GLN A 114 4.40 0.74 8.41
C GLN A 114 3.17 -0.03 7.89
N GLU A 115 1.97 0.46 8.20
CA GLU A 115 0.71 -0.19 7.79
C GLU A 115 0.59 -0.30 6.27
N LYS A 116 1.07 0.71 5.52
CA LYS A 116 0.90 0.80 4.06
C LYS A 116 2.15 0.61 3.23
N PHE A 117 3.32 0.68 3.85
CA PHE A 117 4.57 0.66 3.12
C PHE A 117 5.71 0.15 3.99
N VAL A 118 6.78 -0.25 3.32
CA VAL A 118 8.04 -0.67 3.92
C VAL A 118 9.14 0.23 3.39
N VAL A 119 9.99 0.73 4.29
CA VAL A 119 11.22 1.43 3.93
C VAL A 119 12.39 0.55 4.30
N SER A 120 13.27 0.29 3.34
CA SER A 120 14.55 -0.36 3.60
C SER A 120 15.66 0.67 3.42
N ALA A 121 16.63 0.68 4.32
CA ALA A 121 17.75 1.62 4.28
C ALA A 121 19.08 0.89 4.51
N LEU A 122 20.09 1.24 3.72
CA LEU A 122 21.49 0.91 4.02
C LEU A 122 22.14 2.13 4.63
N VAL A 123 22.69 1.98 5.83
CA VAL A 123 23.35 3.05 6.58
C VAL A 123 24.83 2.72 6.72
N ASP A 124 25.71 3.65 6.35
CA ASP A 124 27.15 3.47 6.47
C ASP A 124 27.68 3.73 7.89
N ASP A 125 28.99 3.55 8.08
CA ASP A 125 29.68 3.77 9.36
C ASP A 125 29.63 5.23 9.84
N SER A 126 29.30 6.18 8.96
CA SER A 126 29.12 7.59 9.29
C SER A 126 27.68 7.94 9.70
N GLU A 127 26.81 6.93 9.80
CA GLU A 127 25.37 7.06 10.01
C GLU A 127 24.67 7.82 8.87
N GLU A 128 25.17 7.74 7.64
CA GLU A 128 24.50 8.26 6.44
C GLU A 128 23.71 7.15 5.74
N VAL A 129 22.48 7.45 5.32
CA VAL A 129 21.63 6.55 4.52
C VAL A 129 22.16 6.53 3.10
N VAL A 130 23.00 5.55 2.77
CA VAL A 130 23.65 5.49 1.46
C VAL A 130 22.71 4.96 0.36
N MET A 131 21.71 4.17 0.75
CA MET A 131 20.64 3.70 -0.13
C MET A 131 19.31 3.65 0.64
N LEU A 132 18.22 3.97 -0.05
CA LEU A 132 16.86 3.91 0.47
C LEU A 132 15.97 3.22 -0.57
N SER A 133 15.07 2.34 -0.13
CA SER A 133 13.95 1.85 -0.95
C SER A 133 12.63 2.00 -0.22
N VAL A 134 11.56 2.13 -1.01
CA VAL A 134 10.17 2.17 -0.53
C VAL A 134 9.37 1.15 -1.33
N LEU A 135 8.64 0.30 -0.62
CA LEU A 135 7.75 -0.72 -1.17
C LEU A 135 6.33 -0.51 -0.64
N SER A 136 5.31 -0.60 -1.50
CA SER A 136 3.90 -0.59 -1.09
C SER A 136 3.11 -1.63 -1.86
N CYS A 137 2.52 -2.61 -1.15
CA CYS A 137 1.66 -3.61 -1.77
C CYS A 137 0.18 -3.15 -1.81
N ASP A 138 -0.20 -2.10 -1.07
CA ASP A 138 -1.51 -1.45 -1.10
C ASP A 138 -1.71 -0.71 -2.43
N GLY A 139 -2.53 -1.30 -3.31
CA GLY A 139 -2.88 -0.71 -4.61
C GLY A 139 -3.69 0.59 -4.53
N GLY A 140 -4.17 1.00 -3.34
CA GLY A 140 -4.80 2.29 -3.11
C GLY A 140 -3.86 3.36 -2.51
N PHE A 141 -2.61 2.99 -2.21
CA PHE A 141 -1.59 3.91 -1.69
C PHE A 141 -0.62 4.32 -2.81
N HIS A 142 -0.57 5.62 -3.11
CA HIS A 142 0.10 6.16 -4.30
C HIS A 142 1.16 7.24 -3.97
N PRO A 143 2.17 6.93 -3.15
CA PRO A 143 3.18 7.90 -2.79
C PRO A 143 3.97 8.33 -4.02
N SER A 144 4.30 9.62 -4.07
CA SER A 144 4.97 10.22 -5.22
C SER A 144 6.39 10.62 -4.86
N PHE A 145 7.34 10.27 -5.73
CA PHE A 145 8.75 10.61 -5.56
C PHE A 145 9.20 11.47 -6.73
N THR A 146 9.99 12.50 -6.45
CA THR A 146 10.44 13.47 -7.45
C THR A 146 11.94 13.35 -7.66
N THR A 147 12.33 13.02 -8.89
CA THR A 147 13.75 12.96 -9.28
C THR A 147 14.29 14.37 -9.61
N PRO A 148 15.62 14.59 -9.58
CA PRO A 148 16.27 15.86 -9.90
C PRO A 148 16.03 16.39 -11.32
N GLY A 149 15.57 15.53 -12.24
CA GLY A 149 15.07 15.89 -13.56
C GLY A 149 13.63 16.45 -13.56
N PHE A 150 13.04 16.59 -12.37
CA PHE A 150 11.65 16.96 -12.11
C PHE A 150 10.61 15.98 -12.67
N THR A 151 11.01 14.73 -12.92
CA THR A 151 10.07 13.66 -13.16
C THR A 151 9.53 13.20 -11.81
N THR A 152 8.26 13.52 -11.55
CA THR A 152 7.50 12.97 -10.44
C THR A 152 6.74 11.75 -10.94
N ALA A 153 6.92 10.62 -10.28
CA ALA A 153 6.13 9.42 -10.52
C ALA A 153 5.58 8.90 -9.19
N SER A 154 4.54 8.08 -9.26
CA SER A 154 3.83 7.58 -8.09
C SER A 154 3.79 6.06 -8.12
N LEU A 155 3.90 5.43 -6.95
CA LEU A 155 3.66 4.00 -6.82
C LEU A 155 2.19 3.67 -7.09
N ASN A 156 1.94 2.48 -7.62
CA ASN A 156 0.63 1.88 -7.89
C ASN A 156 -0.32 2.71 -8.78
N SER A 157 0.13 3.81 -9.39
CA SER A 157 -0.70 4.72 -10.19
C SER A 157 -0.57 4.42 -11.69
N ASP A 158 0.48 4.94 -12.31
CA ASP A 158 0.70 4.79 -13.74
C ASP A 158 1.62 3.59 -14.03
N SER A 159 1.53 3.03 -15.24
CA SER A 159 2.38 1.91 -15.63
C SER A 159 3.86 2.31 -15.71
N LEU A 160 4.76 1.35 -15.52
CA LEU A 160 6.22 1.57 -15.63
C LEU A 160 6.62 2.29 -16.92
N SER A 161 6.00 1.93 -18.05
CA SER A 161 6.30 2.58 -19.33
C SER A 161 6.01 4.07 -19.32
N SER A 162 5.03 4.55 -18.54
CA SER A 162 4.66 5.96 -18.46
C SER A 162 5.72 6.85 -17.80
N ILE A 163 6.49 6.31 -16.86
CA ILE A 163 7.41 7.04 -15.98
C ILE A 163 8.58 7.63 -16.76
N ASN A 164 9.09 6.84 -17.73
CA ASN A 164 10.33 7.14 -18.43
C ASN A 164 10.17 7.37 -19.94
N ASN A 165 8.95 7.62 -20.40
CA ASN A 165 8.65 7.79 -21.83
C ASN A 165 9.45 8.90 -22.54
N THR A 166 10.01 9.86 -21.80
CA THR A 166 10.74 11.01 -22.35
C THR A 166 12.24 10.76 -22.53
N GLN A 167 12.82 9.76 -21.86
CA GLN A 167 14.26 9.42 -21.94
C GLN A 167 14.50 7.90 -21.90
N PRO A 168 13.93 7.12 -22.84
CA PRO A 168 14.06 5.66 -22.82
C PRO A 168 15.52 5.18 -22.92
N ASP A 169 16.38 5.94 -23.60
CA ASP A 169 17.81 5.60 -23.78
C ASP A 169 18.62 5.75 -22.48
N ALA A 170 18.10 6.46 -21.48
CA ALA A 170 18.74 6.64 -20.17
C ALA A 170 18.32 5.56 -19.15
N VAL A 171 17.43 4.65 -19.54
CA VAL A 171 16.86 3.62 -18.66
C VAL A 171 17.46 2.26 -18.96
N THR A 172 17.98 1.64 -17.91
CA THR A 172 18.39 0.23 -17.94
C THR A 172 17.35 -0.61 -17.20
N ILE A 173 16.86 -1.65 -17.85
CA ILE A 173 16.05 -2.69 -17.21
C ILE A 173 17.00 -3.63 -16.49
N SER A 174 16.67 -3.97 -15.25
CA SER A 174 17.26 -5.05 -14.49
C SER A 174 16.16 -5.99 -14.04
N TYR A 175 16.14 -7.19 -14.62
CA TYR A 175 15.35 -8.31 -14.14
C TYR A 175 16.24 -9.56 -14.15
N PRO A 176 16.86 -9.91 -13.03
CA PRO A 176 17.77 -11.05 -12.92
C PRO A 176 17.06 -12.42 -12.98
N GLY A 177 15.72 -12.43 -12.97
CA GLY A 177 14.91 -13.64 -12.94
C GLY A 177 14.43 -14.01 -11.55
N GLU A 178 13.55 -15.01 -11.49
CA GLU A 178 13.16 -15.65 -10.23
C GLU A 178 14.32 -16.52 -9.74
N GLY A 179 14.90 -16.16 -8.59
CA GLY A 179 15.84 -17.03 -7.91
C GLY A 179 15.13 -18.30 -7.41
N SER A 180 15.81 -19.45 -7.45
CA SER A 180 15.34 -20.64 -6.72
C SER A 180 15.54 -20.42 -5.22
N GLY A 181 14.55 -19.86 -4.52
CA GLY A 181 14.59 -19.59 -3.07
C GLY A 181 13.66 -18.46 -2.62
N GLY A 182 13.66 -18.13 -1.32
CA GLY A 182 12.85 -17.05 -0.70
C GLY A 182 13.38 -15.62 -0.92
N GLY A 183 14.36 -15.44 -1.82
CA GLY A 183 14.97 -14.14 -2.09
C GLY A 183 14.02 -13.13 -2.75
N PRO A 184 14.42 -11.84 -2.83
CA PRO A 184 13.63 -10.82 -3.51
C PRO A 184 13.50 -11.14 -5.01
N VAL A 185 12.29 -11.06 -5.54
CA VAL A 185 12.03 -11.11 -6.99
C VAL A 185 11.73 -9.69 -7.44
N ILE A 186 12.65 -9.04 -8.14
CA ILE A 186 12.52 -7.64 -8.48
C ILE A 186 12.78 -7.35 -9.96
N TYR A 187 11.86 -6.60 -10.55
CA TYR A 187 12.03 -5.89 -11.81
C TYR A 187 12.33 -4.42 -11.49
N ALA A 188 13.38 -3.84 -12.05
CA ALA A 188 13.73 -2.43 -11.83
C ALA A 188 14.13 -1.72 -13.14
N GLU A 189 13.60 -0.51 -13.35
CA GLU A 189 14.05 0.47 -14.33
C GLU A 189 14.97 1.48 -13.66
N ILE A 190 16.26 1.35 -13.93
CA ILE A 190 17.33 2.17 -13.35
C ILE A 190 17.57 3.38 -14.25
N ILE A 191 17.47 4.57 -13.66
CA ILE A 191 17.70 5.86 -14.31
C ILE A 191 19.01 6.42 -13.78
N GLY A 192 19.99 6.63 -14.67
CA GLY A 192 21.30 7.16 -14.30
C GLY A 192 22.02 6.25 -13.29
N PRO A 193 22.52 5.08 -13.72
CA PRO A 193 23.09 4.07 -12.81
C PRO A 193 24.32 4.57 -12.02
N GLN A 194 24.91 5.70 -12.45
CA GLN A 194 25.96 6.39 -11.75
C GLN A 194 25.38 7.61 -11.04
N ALA A 195 25.54 7.66 -9.72
CA ALA A 195 25.25 8.83 -8.91
C ALA A 195 26.28 9.94 -9.21
N ASP A 196 26.03 10.78 -10.22
CA ASP A 196 26.96 11.79 -10.73
C ASP A 196 26.37 13.21 -10.78
N HIS A 197 27.16 14.21 -11.20
CA HIS A 197 26.70 15.60 -11.26
C HIS A 197 25.43 15.82 -12.09
N SER A 198 25.20 15.02 -13.13
CA SER A 198 24.04 15.14 -14.01
C SER A 198 22.75 14.69 -13.32
N THR A 199 22.86 13.74 -12.40
CA THR A 199 21.76 13.23 -11.56
C THR A 199 21.78 13.83 -10.15
N ARG A 200 22.52 14.92 -9.96
CA ARG A 200 22.77 15.56 -8.65
C ARG A 200 23.32 14.60 -7.58
N PHE A 201 24.10 13.63 -8.01
CA PHE A 201 24.77 12.62 -7.19
C PHE A 201 23.83 11.58 -6.58
N HIS A 202 22.77 11.24 -7.31
CA HIS A 202 21.86 10.17 -6.94
C HIS A 202 21.59 9.26 -8.13
N ALA A 203 21.32 7.98 -7.90
CA ALA A 203 20.72 7.11 -8.90
C ALA A 203 19.34 6.68 -8.41
N TYR A 204 18.41 6.48 -9.35
CA TYR A 204 17.01 6.17 -9.06
C TYR A 204 16.58 4.88 -9.74
N ALA A 205 15.70 4.12 -9.10
CA ALA A 205 15.02 2.99 -9.73
C ALA A 205 13.53 3.00 -9.39
N TRP A 206 12.73 2.66 -10.41
CA TRP A 206 11.30 2.34 -10.26
C TRP A 206 11.10 0.90 -10.66
N GLY A 207 10.28 0.16 -9.92
CA GLY A 207 10.22 -1.27 -10.12
C GLY A 207 8.97 -1.95 -9.59
N VAL A 208 8.96 -3.26 -9.79
CA VAL A 208 7.96 -4.17 -9.24
C VAL A 208 8.72 -5.20 -8.42
N ASN A 209 8.47 -5.22 -7.12
CA ASN A 209 8.87 -6.28 -6.23
C ASN A 209 7.74 -7.32 -6.16
N GLY A 210 8.07 -8.55 -6.53
CA GLY A 210 7.19 -9.71 -6.55
C GLY A 210 6.70 -10.11 -5.17
N VAL A 211 7.26 -9.59 -4.06
CA VAL A 211 6.78 -9.91 -2.71
C VAL A 211 5.31 -9.52 -2.49
N CYS A 212 4.80 -8.57 -3.27
CA CYS A 212 3.38 -8.18 -3.29
C CYS A 212 2.48 -9.15 -4.08
N ASP A 213 3.06 -10.12 -4.78
CA ASP A 213 2.35 -11.23 -5.39
C ASP A 213 2.35 -12.42 -4.42
N PRO A 214 1.21 -13.11 -4.20
CA PRO A 214 1.16 -14.26 -3.31
C PRO A 214 2.20 -15.33 -3.66
N ALA A 215 2.42 -15.60 -4.95
CA ALA A 215 3.39 -16.59 -5.42
C ALA A 215 4.83 -16.07 -5.39
N ASN A 216 5.05 -14.79 -5.08
CA ASN A 216 6.32 -14.08 -5.20
C ASN A 216 6.89 -14.14 -6.62
N ARG A 217 6.05 -13.87 -7.64
CA ARG A 217 6.39 -14.03 -9.05
C ARG A 217 6.04 -12.83 -9.90
N LEU A 218 6.78 -12.66 -11.00
CA LEU A 218 6.48 -11.63 -12.00
C LEU A 218 6.13 -12.29 -13.32
N THR A 219 4.91 -12.00 -13.79
CA THR A 219 4.38 -12.53 -15.04
C THR A 219 4.00 -11.40 -15.99
N ASP A 220 4.06 -11.68 -17.29
CA ASP A 220 3.52 -10.80 -18.30
C ASP A 220 1.98 -10.84 -18.33
N SER A 221 1.38 -10.06 -19.25
CA SER A 221 -0.07 -9.99 -19.43
C SER A 221 -0.73 -11.31 -19.87
N SER A 222 0.05 -12.29 -20.33
CA SER A 222 -0.41 -13.64 -20.66
C SER A 222 -0.34 -14.62 -19.47
N GLY A 223 0.26 -14.20 -18.35
CA GLY A 223 0.54 -15.04 -17.20
C GLY A 223 1.81 -15.88 -17.34
N SER A 224 2.66 -15.59 -18.34
CA SER A 224 3.94 -16.28 -18.51
C SER A 224 5.02 -15.60 -17.67
N PHE A 225 5.93 -16.37 -17.07
CA PHE A 225 7.05 -15.82 -16.30
C PHE A 225 7.91 -14.91 -17.16
N LEU A 226 8.32 -13.78 -16.59
CA LEU A 226 9.27 -12.91 -17.23
C LEU A 226 10.61 -13.64 -17.41
N GLN A 227 11.25 -13.43 -18.55
CA GLN A 227 12.59 -13.94 -18.79
C GLN A 227 13.66 -12.99 -18.21
N PRO A 228 14.75 -13.50 -17.61
CA PRO A 228 15.84 -12.65 -17.16
C PRO A 228 16.35 -11.72 -18.27
N TYR A 229 16.49 -10.44 -17.97
CA TYR A 229 16.99 -9.43 -18.89
C TYR A 229 17.65 -8.28 -18.14
N THR A 230 18.87 -7.94 -18.53
CA THR A 230 19.55 -6.71 -18.11
C THR A 230 20.04 -5.97 -19.35
N GLY A 231 19.61 -4.74 -19.56
CA GLY A 231 19.97 -3.96 -20.74
C GLY A 231 19.08 -2.75 -21.00
N SER A 232 19.25 -2.12 -22.17
CA SER A 232 18.45 -0.97 -22.57
C SER A 232 16.97 -1.33 -22.71
N VAL A 233 16.09 -0.39 -22.38
CA VAL A 233 14.65 -0.49 -22.65
C VAL A 233 14.34 -0.70 -24.14
N THR A 234 15.12 -0.07 -25.03
CA THR A 234 14.89 -0.14 -26.48
C THR A 234 15.16 -1.51 -27.09
N ASP A 235 16.03 -2.28 -26.44
CA ASP A 235 16.47 -3.61 -26.90
C ASP A 235 15.74 -4.73 -26.13
N ALA A 236 14.83 -4.36 -25.23
CA ALA A 236 14.13 -5.29 -24.37
C ALA A 236 13.21 -6.22 -25.16
N PRO A 237 13.09 -7.51 -24.77
CA PRO A 237 12.14 -8.43 -25.37
C PRO A 237 10.71 -7.88 -25.31
N ASN A 238 9.87 -8.24 -26.28
CA ASN A 238 8.45 -7.80 -26.32
C ASN A 238 7.71 -8.09 -25.01
N GLN A 239 8.03 -9.21 -24.35
CA GLN A 239 7.49 -9.56 -23.05
C GLN A 239 7.70 -8.46 -21.99
N MET A 240 8.89 -7.84 -21.98
CA MET A 240 9.20 -6.73 -21.08
C MET A 240 8.44 -5.47 -21.47
N ALA A 241 8.30 -5.18 -22.77
CA ALA A 241 7.50 -4.05 -23.23
C ALA A 241 6.02 -4.19 -22.80
N ASP A 242 5.46 -5.39 -22.96
CA ASP A 242 4.10 -5.70 -22.55
C ASP A 242 3.94 -5.53 -21.03
N PHE A 243 4.81 -6.16 -20.23
CA PHE A 243 4.82 -6.04 -18.77
C PHE A 243 4.90 -4.58 -18.31
N ARG A 244 5.84 -3.80 -18.85
CA ARG A 244 5.99 -2.38 -18.52
C ARG A 244 4.75 -1.56 -18.85
N SER A 245 4.04 -1.93 -19.90
CA SER A 245 2.84 -1.21 -20.34
C SER A 245 1.62 -1.49 -19.46
N SER A 246 1.56 -2.67 -18.85
CA SER A 246 0.42 -3.14 -18.06
C SER A 246 0.60 -3.03 -16.55
N THR A 247 1.84 -2.88 -16.06
CA THR A 247 2.14 -3.01 -14.63
C THR A 247 2.59 -1.68 -14.04
N ALA A 248 1.94 -1.24 -12.97
CA ALA A 248 2.35 -0.08 -12.18
C ALA A 248 3.49 -0.45 -11.21
N PRO A 249 4.45 0.45 -10.94
CA PRO A 249 5.51 0.16 -9.98
C PRO A 249 4.95 0.10 -8.56
N ASN A 250 5.44 -0.83 -7.75
CA ASN A 250 5.17 -0.87 -6.31
C ASN A 250 6.45 -0.62 -5.48
N PHE A 251 7.57 -0.40 -6.16
CA PHE A 251 8.89 -0.24 -5.58
C PHE A 251 9.58 1.01 -6.14
N TYR A 252 10.20 1.77 -5.26
CA TYR A 252 11.10 2.88 -5.55
C TYR A 252 12.42 2.67 -4.81
N ALA A 253 13.54 3.02 -5.43
CA ALA A 253 14.83 3.08 -4.76
C ALA A 253 15.66 4.28 -5.19
N GLU A 254 16.49 4.75 -4.26
CA GLU A 254 17.40 5.87 -4.43
C GLU A 254 18.73 5.58 -3.75
N THR A 255 19.79 6.15 -4.31
CA THR A 255 21.16 6.03 -3.78
C THR A 255 21.79 7.39 -3.60
N SER A 256 22.75 7.47 -2.69
CA SER A 256 23.58 8.64 -2.45
C SER A 256 24.83 8.64 -3.34
N SER A 257 25.61 9.71 -3.25
CA SER A 257 26.83 9.91 -4.04
C SER A 257 27.83 8.76 -3.88
N GLY A 258 28.23 8.15 -4.99
CA GLY A 258 29.25 7.11 -5.01
C GLY A 258 28.74 5.67 -4.84
N TYR A 259 27.43 5.48 -4.68
CA TYR A 259 26.79 4.16 -4.63
C TYR A 259 25.97 3.95 -5.91
N PRO A 260 26.46 3.16 -6.88
CA PRO A 260 25.73 2.95 -8.12
C PRO A 260 24.48 2.08 -7.90
N LEU A 261 23.42 2.32 -8.67
CA LEU A 261 22.31 1.35 -8.79
C LEU A 261 22.68 0.32 -9.85
N ILE A 262 23.04 -0.86 -9.37
CA ILE A 262 23.34 -2.07 -10.13
C ILE A 262 22.57 -3.23 -9.51
N ASP A 263 22.44 -4.34 -10.24
CA ASP A 263 21.64 -5.50 -9.84
C ASP A 263 21.92 -5.93 -8.39
N SER A 264 23.19 -6.07 -8.00
CA SER A 264 23.59 -6.46 -6.64
C SER A 264 23.08 -5.48 -5.58
N ASN A 265 23.21 -4.18 -5.79
CA ASN A 265 22.78 -3.15 -4.85
C ASN A 265 21.24 -3.05 -4.78
N VAL A 266 20.54 -3.12 -5.92
CA VAL A 266 19.07 -3.16 -5.97
C VAL A 266 18.55 -4.35 -5.18
N PHE A 267 19.17 -5.52 -5.35
CA PHE A 267 18.83 -6.70 -4.55
C PHE A 267 19.07 -6.51 -3.05
N SER A 268 20.22 -5.94 -2.66
CA SER A 268 20.56 -5.73 -1.25
C SER A 268 19.62 -4.76 -0.52
N ILE A 269 18.97 -3.84 -1.23
CA ILE A 269 18.02 -2.88 -0.65
C ILE A 269 16.56 -3.28 -0.83
N SER A 270 16.29 -4.40 -1.50
CA SER A 270 14.93 -4.88 -1.75
C SER A 270 14.53 -5.85 -0.65
N PRO A 271 13.42 -5.61 0.07
CA PRO A 271 12.93 -6.57 1.04
C PRO A 271 12.50 -7.85 0.32
N SER A 272 12.85 -8.98 0.90
CA SER A 272 12.38 -10.30 0.52
C SER A 272 11.11 -10.67 1.29
N ARG A 273 10.48 -11.79 0.93
CA ARG A 273 9.30 -12.28 1.65
C ARG A 273 9.63 -12.66 3.10
N ASP A 274 10.84 -13.15 3.35
CA ASP A 274 11.31 -13.55 4.69
C ASP A 274 11.58 -12.35 5.60
N ASP A 275 11.79 -11.16 5.02
CA ASP A 275 11.98 -9.91 5.78
C ASP A 275 10.65 -9.30 6.26
N LEU A 276 9.52 -9.69 5.65
CA LEU A 276 8.22 -9.09 5.90
C LEU A 276 7.36 -9.99 6.79
N PRO A 277 6.75 -9.44 7.85
CA PRO A 277 5.88 -10.22 8.71
C PRO A 277 4.57 -10.54 7.98
N ALA A 278 4.01 -11.71 8.27
CA ALA A 278 2.77 -12.19 7.62
C ALA A 278 1.61 -11.18 7.72
N TRP A 279 1.46 -10.51 8.87
CA TRP A 279 0.40 -9.52 9.08
C TRP A 279 0.48 -8.36 8.06
N PHE A 280 1.69 -7.94 7.67
CA PHE A 280 1.86 -6.86 6.70
C PHE A 280 1.34 -7.33 5.34
N LEU A 281 1.75 -8.51 4.88
CA LEU A 281 1.31 -9.06 3.60
C LEU A 281 -0.23 -9.23 3.56
N GLU A 282 -0.82 -9.77 4.64
CA GLU A 282 -2.26 -9.94 4.76
C GLU A 282 -3.02 -8.60 4.71
N GLU A 283 -2.58 -7.58 5.45
CA GLU A 283 -3.20 -6.25 5.47
C GLU A 283 -3.10 -5.54 4.12
N GLN A 284 -2.00 -5.79 3.40
CA GLN A 284 -1.80 -5.27 2.05
C GLN A 284 -2.61 -6.00 0.97
N GLY A 285 -3.41 -7.01 1.35
CA GLY A 285 -4.21 -7.81 0.43
C GLY A 285 -3.39 -8.83 -0.37
N VAL A 286 -2.14 -9.08 0.03
CA VAL A 286 -1.34 -10.18 -0.50
C VAL A 286 -1.89 -11.46 0.15
N GLY A 287 -2.71 -12.19 -0.59
CA GLY A 287 -3.33 -13.42 -0.10
C GLY A 287 -2.30 -14.46 0.37
N GLU A 288 -2.78 -15.43 1.15
CA GLU A 288 -1.98 -16.61 1.46
C GLU A 288 -1.51 -17.26 0.16
N CYS A 289 -0.25 -17.70 0.16
CA CYS A 289 0.30 -18.48 -0.93
C CYS A 289 -0.38 -19.86 -0.88
N GLU A 290 -1.48 -20.06 -1.60
CA GLU A 290 -2.16 -21.35 -1.60
C GLU A 290 -1.18 -22.43 -2.12
N PRO A 291 -1.09 -23.61 -1.48
CA PRO A 291 -0.15 -24.68 -1.87
C PRO A 291 -0.27 -25.09 -3.34
N GLU A 292 -1.46 -24.91 -3.93
CA GLU A 292 -1.75 -25.23 -5.33
C GLU A 292 -1.23 -24.16 -6.31
N THR A 293 -0.85 -22.99 -5.82
CA THR A 293 -0.33 -21.89 -6.62
C THR A 293 1.12 -22.20 -7.01
N PRO A 294 1.45 -22.28 -8.32
CA PRO A 294 2.81 -22.54 -8.77
C PRO A 294 3.78 -21.50 -8.18
N GLY A 295 4.74 -21.96 -7.38
CA GLY A 295 5.74 -21.11 -6.73
C GLY A 295 5.62 -20.99 -5.22
N CYS A 296 4.47 -21.35 -4.66
CA CYS A 296 4.35 -21.54 -3.24
C CYS A 296 5.16 -22.78 -2.84
N LEU A 297 6.20 -22.59 -2.03
CA LEU A 297 6.85 -23.70 -1.37
C LEU A 297 5.83 -24.29 -0.40
N ASP A 298 5.44 -25.56 -0.60
CA ASP A 298 4.69 -26.33 0.39
C ASP A 298 5.39 -26.11 1.74
N GLY A 299 4.66 -25.58 2.73
CA GLY A 299 5.12 -25.22 4.08
C GLY A 299 5.60 -26.39 4.94
N SER A 300 6.37 -27.29 4.34
CA SER A 300 7.03 -28.46 4.90
C SER A 300 8.55 -28.26 4.82
N GLY A 301 9.04 -27.21 5.48
CA GLY A 301 10.44 -27.00 5.85
C GLY A 301 10.61 -27.18 7.35
#